data_AF-A0A7Y5KZW8-F1
#
_entry.id   AF-A0A7Y5KZW8-F1
#
_cell.length_a   1.000
_cell.length_b   1.000
_cell.length_c   1.000
_cell.angle_alpha   90.00
_cell.angle_beta   90.00
_cell.angle_gamma   90.00
#
_symmetry.space_group_name_H-M   'P 1'
#
loop_
_entity.id
_entity.type
_entity.pdbx_description
1 polymer ?
#
loop_
_entity_poly.entity_id
_entity_poly.type
_entity_poly.pdbx_seq_one_letter_code
_entity_poly.pdbx_strand_id
1 'polypeptide(L)'
;MDIELPLLLIAVLSSILLAVRALRAKPIAVDWAIVSAVVLAVSAVGFSYFEAYVGVVSFGLWFLLAWAPALLTRAALYANYHQWGGLASTLAWGTYALHPTRPYWIQASRLRVIGLEQAGKPAEAIAVLDKMIEKAPPAKRLEMLWEQLMRMRLAEDWDALDATLEAMPEEALAQPGVLPLILRFDVELGRRSRGFGRYFRHARLFESDAMASLRDAISLGLFAFAGRREDVELLFGGQLRSAGAHMRELWGVTADFVAGVPGAEAKLQALAASNEHAVARAARIRLLFKERLVNDPLRVEWETRLDHLSRSLELERRYRYGSSSASIPVVTYVTGALLVAIFGVEVLLGGSTNEEVLARMGAHHTPSIVHGEVYRLVAFLFLHYGAAHLIFNLLGLLILAPFVERALGRARFTILYLLSGLAGGIIALVRDVMTNSENMLIGASGCVMGVVGASCAVLLRGYRRDRTLLGKRRLMILAVVVLLQTALDFFIPNISQIGHTAGVVVGFLLGLVIAHPGLDRPVPPLPIRAAPEPIERIA
;
A
#
# COMPACT_ATOMS: atom_id res chain seq x y z
N MET A 1 9.27 27.63 -15.03
CA MET A 1 7.89 27.15 -14.81
C MET A 1 7.43 27.77 -13.50
N ASP A 2 6.35 28.55 -13.52
CA ASP A 2 5.75 29.10 -12.31
C ASP A 2 5.12 27.97 -11.49
N ILE A 3 5.54 27.82 -10.23
CA ILE A 3 5.11 26.74 -9.34
C ILE A 3 3.82 27.09 -8.58
N GLU A 4 3.42 28.36 -8.57
CA GLU A 4 2.29 28.84 -7.77
C GLU A 4 0.98 28.19 -8.21
N LEU A 5 0.67 28.22 -9.51
CA LEU A 5 -0.57 27.65 -10.03
C LEU A 5 -0.68 26.13 -9.80
N PRO A 6 0.34 25.30 -10.09
CA PRO A 6 0.33 23.88 -9.73
C PRO A 6 0.12 23.62 -8.23
N LEU A 7 0.81 24.36 -7.35
CA LEU A 7 0.69 24.19 -5.90
C LEU A 7 -0.71 24.58 -5.39
N LEU A 8 -1.26 25.68 -5.91
CA LEU A 8 -2.62 26.13 -5.62
C LEU A 8 -3.65 25.09 -6.06
N LEU A 9 -3.54 24.58 -7.29
CA LEU A 9 -4.45 23.56 -7.82
C LEU A 9 -4.41 22.27 -6.98
N ILE A 10 -3.22 21.83 -6.56
CA ILE A 10 -3.08 20.66 -5.68
C ILE A 10 -3.82 20.90 -4.36
N ALA A 11 -3.56 22.03 -3.70
CA ALA A 11 -4.16 22.34 -2.40
C ALA A 11 -5.69 22.47 -2.50
N VAL A 12 -6.20 23.19 -3.49
CA VAL A 12 -7.64 23.47 -3.68
C VAL A 12 -8.38 22.21 -4.13
N LEU A 13 -7.95 21.54 -5.20
CA LEU A 13 -8.62 20.34 -5.69
C LEU A 13 -8.58 19.21 -4.66
N SER A 14 -7.45 19.03 -3.95
CA SER A 14 -7.36 18.05 -2.89
C SER A 14 -8.33 18.35 -1.75
N SER A 15 -8.46 19.62 -1.35
CA SER A 15 -9.36 20.03 -0.28
C SER A 15 -10.83 19.89 -0.68
N ILE A 16 -11.20 20.23 -1.92
CA ILE A 16 -12.56 19.99 -2.45
C ILE A 16 -12.88 18.50 -2.43
N LEU A 17 -11.99 17.65 -2.95
CA LEU A 17 -12.20 16.20 -2.96
C LEU A 17 -12.31 15.62 -1.55
N LEU A 18 -11.49 16.11 -0.63
CA LEU A 18 -11.50 15.68 0.77
C LEU A 18 -12.79 16.13 1.48
N ALA A 19 -13.25 17.36 1.23
CA ALA A 19 -14.53 17.86 1.72
C ALA A 19 -15.72 17.05 1.17
N VAL A 20 -15.75 16.79 -0.14
CA VAL A 20 -16.82 15.98 -0.76
C VAL A 20 -16.82 14.56 -0.18
N ARG A 21 -15.65 13.96 0.01
CA ARG A 21 -15.52 12.64 0.65
C ARG A 21 -15.99 12.68 2.11
N ALA A 22 -15.67 13.76 2.82
CA ALA A 22 -16.07 13.96 4.19
C ALA A 22 -17.58 14.08 4.34
N LEU A 23 -18.23 14.88 3.48
CA LEU A 23 -19.69 15.05 3.45
C LEU A 23 -20.44 13.76 3.11
N ARG A 24 -19.80 12.81 2.42
CA ARG A 24 -20.36 11.49 2.10
C ARG A 24 -20.10 10.42 3.16
N ALA A 25 -19.33 10.72 4.20
CA ALA A 25 -18.89 9.75 5.21
C ALA A 25 -19.53 10.00 6.59
N LYS A 26 -19.59 8.95 7.42
CA LYS A 26 -20.04 8.95 8.84
C LYS A 26 -19.26 10.00 9.69
N PRO A 27 -19.71 10.36 10.92
CA PRO A 27 -19.26 11.55 11.68
C PRO A 27 -17.75 11.78 11.85
N ILE A 28 -16.92 10.74 11.74
CA ILE A 28 -15.44 10.83 11.79
C ILE A 28 -14.86 11.71 10.66
N ALA A 29 -15.63 12.00 9.62
CA ALA A 29 -15.15 12.78 8.49
C ALA A 29 -15.44 14.28 8.56
N VAL A 30 -16.25 14.74 9.52
CA VAL A 30 -16.56 16.19 9.71
C VAL A 30 -15.29 17.00 9.95
N ASP A 31 -14.38 16.44 10.75
CA ASP A 31 -13.03 16.91 11.01
C ASP A 31 -12.28 17.32 9.72
N TRP A 32 -12.31 16.45 8.71
CA TRP A 32 -11.65 16.66 7.43
C TRP A 32 -12.34 17.71 6.56
N ALA A 33 -13.66 17.89 6.72
CA ALA A 33 -14.37 18.99 6.08
C ALA A 33 -13.95 20.34 6.66
N ILE A 34 -13.73 20.43 7.98
CA ILE A 34 -13.24 21.65 8.64
C ILE A 34 -11.84 22.00 8.13
N VAL A 35 -10.90 21.04 8.13
CA VAL A 35 -9.54 21.24 7.60
C VAL A 35 -9.59 21.72 6.15
N SER A 36 -10.42 21.08 5.32
CA SER A 36 -10.58 21.45 3.91
C SER A 36 -11.16 22.86 3.76
N ALA A 37 -12.15 23.22 4.56
CA ALA A 37 -12.75 24.56 4.54
C ALA A 37 -11.75 25.65 4.92
N VAL A 38 -10.88 25.38 5.91
CA VAL A 38 -9.81 26.31 6.31
C VAL A 38 -8.83 26.53 5.17
N VAL A 39 -8.34 25.46 4.52
CA VAL A 39 -7.43 25.58 3.37
C VAL A 39 -8.09 26.36 2.23
N LEU A 40 -9.34 26.07 1.91
CA LEU A 40 -10.08 26.76 0.84
C LEU A 40 -10.32 28.24 1.17
N ALA A 41 -10.68 28.57 2.41
CA ALA A 41 -10.89 29.94 2.84
C ALA A 41 -9.59 30.76 2.76
N VAL A 42 -8.47 30.22 3.25
CA VAL A 42 -7.16 30.87 3.15
C VAL A 42 -6.74 31.04 1.69
N SER A 43 -7.00 30.05 0.84
CA SER A 43 -6.72 30.14 -0.60
C SER A 43 -7.54 31.23 -1.28
N ALA A 44 -8.84 31.32 -0.97
CA ALA A 44 -9.74 32.31 -1.55
C ALA A 44 -9.38 33.74 -1.12
N VAL A 45 -9.10 33.95 0.18
CA VAL A 45 -8.63 35.23 0.69
C VAL A 45 -7.26 35.57 0.10
N GLY A 46 -6.35 34.62 0.07
CA GLY A 46 -4.99 34.83 -0.45
C GLY A 46 -4.95 35.26 -1.90
N PHE A 47 -5.90 34.80 -2.71
CA PHE A 47 -6.04 35.25 -4.09
C PHE A 47 -6.28 36.76 -4.19
N SER A 48 -6.92 37.38 -3.20
CA SER A 48 -7.20 38.83 -3.19
C SER A 48 -6.09 39.67 -2.54
N TYR A 49 -5.22 39.10 -1.72
CA TYR A 49 -4.27 39.87 -0.90
C TYR A 49 -2.79 39.52 -1.14
N PHE A 50 -2.47 38.33 -1.65
CA PHE A 50 -1.10 37.86 -1.88
C PHE A 50 -1.01 36.89 -3.07
N GLU A 51 -1.56 37.30 -4.22
CA GLU A 51 -1.63 36.48 -5.45
C GLU A 51 -0.29 35.81 -5.81
N ALA A 52 0.83 36.54 -5.67
CA ALA A 52 2.17 36.04 -6.00
C ALA A 52 2.66 34.87 -5.14
N TYR A 53 2.02 34.58 -3.99
CA TYR A 53 2.44 33.54 -3.04
C TYR A 53 1.31 32.61 -2.61
N VAL A 54 0.11 32.78 -3.19
CA VAL A 54 -1.09 32.07 -2.74
C VAL A 54 -0.92 30.55 -2.88
N GLY A 55 -0.23 30.07 -3.92
CA GLY A 55 0.01 28.66 -4.13
C GLY A 55 0.92 28.07 -3.05
N VAL A 56 2.03 28.72 -2.73
CA VAL A 56 2.95 28.27 -1.67
C VAL A 56 2.28 28.31 -0.29
N VAL A 57 1.53 29.36 0.04
CA VAL A 57 0.83 29.47 1.33
C VAL A 57 -0.26 28.40 1.46
N SER A 58 -1.10 28.25 0.43
CA SER A 58 -2.17 27.25 0.41
C SER A 58 -1.61 25.83 0.47
N PHE A 59 -0.53 25.55 -0.26
CA PHE A 59 0.13 24.26 -0.22
C PHE A 59 0.77 23.99 1.14
N GLY A 60 1.45 24.96 1.75
CA GLY A 60 2.06 24.81 3.07
C GLY A 60 1.02 24.51 4.15
N LEU A 61 -0.11 25.22 4.13
CA LEU A 61 -1.22 24.98 5.05
C LEU A 61 -1.87 23.61 4.82
N TRP A 62 -2.15 23.26 3.56
CA TRP A 62 -2.64 21.94 3.19
C TRP A 62 -1.69 20.82 3.62
N PHE A 63 -0.38 21.01 3.43
CA PHE A 63 0.62 20.04 3.83
C PHE A 63 0.61 19.85 5.35
N LEU A 64 0.62 20.93 6.12
CA LEU A 64 0.65 20.87 7.58
C LEU A 64 -0.62 20.25 8.18
N LEU A 65 -1.80 20.61 7.66
CA LEU A 65 -3.08 20.20 8.27
C LEU A 65 -3.64 18.90 7.69
N ALA A 66 -3.29 18.54 6.45
CA ALA A 66 -3.80 17.33 5.82
C ALA A 66 -2.74 16.26 5.61
N TRP A 67 -1.59 16.62 5.07
CA TRP A 67 -0.59 15.64 4.67
C TRP A 67 0.30 15.18 5.84
N ALA A 68 0.76 16.09 6.68
CA ALA A 68 1.61 15.79 7.83
C ALA A 68 0.93 14.84 8.84
N PRO A 69 -0.35 15.03 9.25
CA PRO A 69 -1.04 14.06 10.11
C PRO A 69 -1.18 12.68 9.45
N ALA A 70 -1.42 12.64 8.14
CA ALA A 70 -1.49 11.39 7.39
C ALA A 70 -0.13 10.67 7.33
N LEU A 71 0.96 11.42 7.15
CA LEU A 71 2.33 10.89 7.20
C LEU A 71 2.69 10.37 8.58
N LEU A 72 2.44 11.15 9.64
CA LEU A 72 2.68 10.74 11.02
C LEU A 72 1.88 9.50 11.38
N THR A 73 0.61 9.42 10.98
CA THR A 73 -0.22 8.23 11.17
C THR A 73 0.38 7.01 10.47
N ARG A 74 0.84 7.16 9.22
CA ARG A 74 1.50 6.07 8.49
C ARG A 74 2.81 5.65 9.15
N ALA A 75 3.61 6.61 9.60
CA ALA A 75 4.86 6.36 10.30
C ALA A 75 4.62 5.67 11.66
N ALA A 76 3.59 6.07 12.40
CA ALA A 76 3.18 5.43 13.64
C ALA A 76 2.75 3.97 13.41
N LEU A 77 1.94 3.72 12.37
CA LEU A 77 1.54 2.36 11.99
C LEU A 77 2.73 1.52 11.52
N TYR A 78 3.67 2.10 10.78
CA TYR A 78 4.90 1.45 10.36
C TYR A 78 5.78 1.08 11.57
N ALA A 79 5.96 2.01 12.51
CA ALA A 79 6.71 1.77 13.74
C ALA A 79 6.04 0.67 14.58
N ASN A 80 4.71 0.70 14.73
CA ASN A 80 3.96 -0.34 15.42
C ASN A 80 4.17 -1.72 14.77
N TYR A 81 4.15 -1.77 13.44
CA TYR A 81 4.37 -2.98 12.69
C TYR A 81 5.79 -3.58 12.89
N HIS A 82 6.81 -2.73 13.07
CA HIS A 82 8.18 -3.13 13.40
C HIS A 82 8.41 -3.34 14.91
N GLN A 83 7.34 -3.35 15.72
CA GLN A 83 7.40 -3.46 17.18
C GLN A 83 8.21 -2.34 17.87
N TRP A 84 8.26 -1.15 17.27
CA TRP A 84 8.82 0.06 17.88
C TRP A 84 7.74 0.84 18.62
N GLY A 85 7.11 0.20 19.61
CA GLY A 85 5.91 0.73 20.26
C GLY A 85 6.07 2.10 20.92
N GLY A 86 7.24 2.40 21.48
CA GLY A 86 7.55 3.74 22.01
C GLY A 86 7.47 4.81 20.93
N LEU A 87 8.15 4.59 19.80
CA LEU A 87 8.10 5.50 18.65
C LEU A 87 6.69 5.59 18.05
N ALA A 88 5.99 4.45 17.92
CA ALA A 88 4.62 4.41 17.41
C ALA A 88 3.67 5.28 18.26
N SER A 89 3.79 5.19 19.59
CA SER A 89 3.02 6.03 20.51
C SER A 89 3.37 7.51 20.36
N THR A 90 4.66 7.86 20.35
CA THR A 90 5.10 9.26 20.20
C THR A 90 4.60 9.88 18.90
N LEU A 91 4.74 9.17 17.77
CA LEU A 91 4.27 9.66 16.46
C LEU A 91 2.75 9.84 16.44
N ALA A 92 1.98 8.93 17.06
CA ALA A 92 0.53 9.04 17.14
C ALA A 92 0.06 10.20 18.03
N TRP A 93 0.77 10.48 19.13
CA TRP A 93 0.54 11.70 19.92
C TRP A 93 0.89 12.96 19.14
N GLY A 94 1.91 12.92 18.27
CA GLY A 94 2.20 13.99 17.32
C GLY A 94 1.05 14.23 16.33
N THR A 95 0.45 13.15 15.79
CA THR A 95 -0.77 13.27 14.98
C THR A 95 -1.90 13.93 15.75
N TYR A 96 -2.16 13.51 16.99
CA TYR A 96 -3.19 14.11 17.83
C TYR A 96 -2.93 15.59 18.14
N ALA A 97 -1.66 16.00 18.31
CA ALA A 97 -1.32 17.40 18.52
C ALA A 97 -1.66 18.27 17.29
N LEU A 98 -1.45 17.76 16.07
CA LEU A 98 -1.84 18.44 14.84
C LEU A 98 -3.35 18.36 14.56
N HIS A 99 -4.02 17.32 15.06
CA HIS A 99 -5.41 17.05 14.80
C HIS A 99 -6.14 16.53 16.07
N PRO A 100 -6.52 17.42 17.01
CA PRO A 100 -6.92 17.05 18.37
C PRO A 100 -8.36 16.55 18.47
N THR A 101 -8.67 15.45 17.79
CA THR A 101 -10.01 14.85 17.78
C THR A 101 -10.04 13.49 18.46
N ARG A 102 -11.24 13.10 18.92
CA ARG A 102 -11.45 11.86 19.69
C ARG A 102 -10.89 10.61 18.98
N PRO A 103 -11.05 10.42 17.65
CA PRO A 103 -10.45 9.27 16.96
C PRO A 103 -8.93 9.20 17.06
N TYR A 104 -8.22 10.32 16.89
CA TYR A 104 -6.75 10.35 17.02
C TYR A 104 -6.29 10.16 18.45
N TRP A 105 -7.03 10.68 19.44
CA TRP A 105 -6.77 10.41 20.84
C TRP A 105 -6.90 8.91 21.17
N ILE A 106 -7.97 8.25 20.69
CA ILE A 106 -8.16 6.81 20.85
C ILE A 106 -6.99 6.06 20.20
N GLN A 107 -6.63 6.41 18.97
CA GLN A 107 -5.52 5.77 18.26
C GLN A 107 -4.19 5.90 19.00
N ALA A 108 -3.84 7.11 19.46
CA ALA A 108 -2.62 7.37 20.23
C ALA A 108 -2.60 6.59 21.55
N SER A 109 -3.75 6.50 22.22
CA SER A 109 -3.90 5.74 23.46
C SER A 109 -3.77 4.23 23.23
N ARG A 110 -4.37 3.67 22.17
CA ARG A 110 -4.20 2.26 21.79
C ARG A 110 -2.76 1.91 21.45
N LEU A 111 -2.05 2.77 20.72
CA LEU A 111 -0.63 2.57 20.40
C LEU A 111 0.25 2.69 21.63
N ARG A 112 -0.12 3.53 22.61
CA ARG A 112 0.55 3.57 23.92
C ARG A 112 0.38 2.24 24.67
N VAL A 113 -0.83 1.67 24.69
CA VAL A 113 -1.11 0.36 25.31
C VAL A 113 -0.25 -0.73 24.67
N ILE A 114 -0.18 -0.77 23.33
CA ILE A 114 0.66 -1.74 22.61
C ILE A 114 2.14 -1.54 22.93
N GLY A 115 2.62 -0.30 22.99
CA GLY A 115 4.01 -0.01 23.33
C GLY A 115 4.37 -0.39 24.77
N LEU A 116 3.46 -0.19 25.71
CA LEU A 116 3.63 -0.65 27.10
C LEU A 116 3.65 -2.18 27.20
N GLU A 117 2.81 -2.87 26.42
CA GLU A 117 2.86 -4.33 26.33
C GLU A 117 4.21 -4.83 25.78
N GLN A 118 4.70 -4.24 24.70
CA GLN A 118 6.00 -4.56 24.10
C GLN A 118 7.15 -4.30 25.08
N ALA A 119 7.04 -3.26 25.91
CA ALA A 119 7.99 -2.93 26.96
C ALA A 119 7.85 -3.80 28.24
N GLY A 120 6.97 -4.80 28.26
CA GLY A 120 6.79 -5.68 29.42
C GLY A 120 6.06 -5.04 30.60
N LYS A 121 5.26 -4.00 30.37
CA LYS A 121 4.56 -3.20 31.39
C LYS A 121 3.02 -3.36 31.34
N PRO A 122 2.46 -4.57 31.54
CA PRO A 122 1.03 -4.83 31.38
C PRO A 122 0.17 -4.05 32.39
N ALA A 123 0.64 -3.82 33.62
CA ALA A 123 -0.09 -3.06 34.63
C ALA A 123 -0.30 -1.59 34.23
N GLU A 124 0.73 -0.94 33.68
CA GLU A 124 0.60 0.42 33.13
C GLU A 124 -0.34 0.45 31.93
N ALA A 125 -0.29 -0.58 31.08
CA ALA A 125 -1.18 -0.70 29.92
C ALA A 125 -2.66 -0.84 30.34
N ILE A 126 -2.94 -1.65 31.37
CA ILE A 126 -4.28 -1.81 31.96
C ILE A 126 -4.77 -0.48 32.53
N ALA A 127 -3.94 0.25 33.27
CA ALA A 127 -4.32 1.56 33.83
C ALA A 127 -4.71 2.59 32.74
N VAL A 128 -4.05 2.55 31.57
CA VAL A 128 -4.45 3.38 30.43
C VAL A 128 -5.82 2.94 29.88
N LEU A 129 -6.06 1.64 29.76
CA LEU A 129 -7.33 1.10 29.27
C LEU A 129 -8.49 1.43 30.23
N ASP A 130 -8.30 1.27 31.53
CA ASP A 130 -9.30 1.60 32.55
C ASP A 130 -9.73 3.06 32.44
N LYS A 131 -8.75 3.97 32.34
CA LYS A 131 -9.02 5.40 32.14
C LYS A 131 -9.78 5.70 30.85
N MET A 132 -9.54 4.94 29.77
CA MET A 132 -10.29 5.10 28.52
C MET A 132 -11.74 4.63 28.67
N ILE A 133 -11.94 3.49 29.32
CA ILE A 133 -13.25 2.88 29.54
C ILE A 133 -14.10 3.75 30.47
N GLU A 134 -13.53 4.25 31.58
CA GLU A 134 -14.21 5.13 32.53
C GLU A 134 -14.67 6.46 31.90
N LYS A 135 -13.86 7.03 31.01
CA LYS A 135 -14.19 8.28 30.32
C LYS A 135 -15.24 8.11 29.22
N ALA A 136 -15.54 6.89 28.81
CA ALA A 136 -16.48 6.65 27.73
C ALA A 136 -17.93 6.77 28.24
N PRO A 137 -18.80 7.57 27.59
CA PRO A 137 -20.23 7.60 27.93
C PRO A 137 -20.86 6.20 27.84
N PRO A 138 -21.87 5.87 28.65
CA PRO A 138 -22.52 4.55 28.62
C PRO A 138 -23.01 4.14 27.21
N ALA A 139 -23.54 5.10 26.44
CA ALA A 139 -23.99 4.91 25.05
C ALA A 139 -22.85 4.57 24.06
N LYS A 140 -21.59 4.73 24.47
CA LYS A 140 -20.39 4.52 23.66
C LYS A 140 -19.58 3.29 24.09
N ARG A 141 -20.10 2.47 25.01
CA ARG A 141 -19.41 1.24 25.47
C ARG A 141 -19.09 0.27 24.33
N LEU A 142 -19.97 0.13 23.34
CA LEU A 142 -19.71 -0.70 22.15
C LEU A 142 -18.53 -0.19 21.30
N GLU A 143 -18.19 1.10 21.36
CA GLU A 143 -17.00 1.63 20.66
C GLU A 143 -15.69 1.29 21.41
N MET A 144 -15.80 0.93 22.70
CA MET A 144 -14.68 0.59 23.58
C MET A 144 -14.42 -0.92 23.69
N LEU A 145 -15.00 -1.73 22.79
CA LEU A 145 -14.82 -3.18 22.80
C LEU A 145 -13.37 -3.60 22.65
N TRP A 146 -12.60 -2.91 21.81
CA TRP A 146 -11.16 -3.19 21.68
C TRP A 146 -10.45 -3.05 23.03
N GLU A 147 -10.76 -1.97 23.75
CA GLU A 147 -10.17 -1.64 25.05
C GLU A 147 -10.57 -2.66 26.11
N GLN A 148 -11.85 -3.04 26.16
CA GLN A 148 -12.37 -4.03 27.10
C GLN A 148 -11.72 -5.40 26.89
N LEU A 149 -11.67 -5.88 25.65
CA LEU A 149 -11.10 -7.19 25.33
C LEU A 149 -9.58 -7.21 25.56
N MET A 150 -8.87 -6.14 25.20
CA MET A 150 -7.43 -6.03 25.47
C MET A 150 -7.13 -5.98 26.96
N ARG A 151 -7.98 -5.30 27.76
CA ARG A 151 -7.85 -5.25 29.21
C ARG A 151 -7.96 -6.65 29.81
N MET A 152 -9.01 -7.41 29.45
CA MET A 152 -9.21 -8.80 29.91
C MET A 152 -8.01 -9.68 29.54
N ARG A 153 -7.51 -9.57 28.29
CA ARG A 153 -6.32 -10.30 27.85
C ARG A 153 -5.07 -9.96 28.67
N LEU A 154 -4.82 -8.67 28.92
CA LEU A 154 -3.64 -8.23 29.67
C LEU A 154 -3.73 -8.61 31.16
N ALA A 155 -4.94 -8.66 31.70
CA ALA A 155 -5.23 -9.15 33.04
C ALA A 155 -5.27 -10.68 33.14
N GLU A 156 -5.16 -11.39 32.00
CA GLU A 156 -5.25 -12.85 31.90
C GLU A 156 -6.58 -13.42 32.42
N ASP A 157 -7.66 -12.63 32.32
CA ASP A 157 -9.03 -13.02 32.67
C ASP A 157 -9.70 -13.71 31.46
N TRP A 158 -9.28 -14.95 31.22
CA TRP A 158 -9.67 -15.71 30.03
C TRP A 158 -11.14 -16.14 30.04
N ASP A 159 -11.70 -16.40 31.22
CA ASP A 159 -13.10 -16.80 31.35
C ASP A 159 -14.05 -15.63 31.04
N ALA A 160 -13.77 -14.45 31.59
CA ALA A 160 -14.53 -13.25 31.24
C ALA A 160 -14.35 -12.89 29.76
N LEU A 161 -13.16 -13.10 29.20
CA LEU A 161 -12.89 -12.89 27.78
C LEU A 161 -13.73 -13.84 26.90
N ASP A 162 -13.72 -15.16 27.17
CA ASP A 162 -14.49 -16.12 26.37
C ASP A 162 -16.00 -15.85 26.50
N ALA A 163 -16.50 -15.59 27.71
CA ALA A 163 -17.90 -15.24 27.94
C ALA A 163 -18.33 -13.96 27.20
N THR A 164 -17.48 -12.93 27.20
CA THR A 164 -17.75 -11.68 26.46
C THR A 164 -17.73 -11.91 24.95
N LEU A 165 -16.80 -12.73 24.45
CA LEU A 165 -16.75 -13.09 23.04
C LEU A 165 -17.96 -13.92 22.64
N GLU A 166 -18.47 -14.80 23.50
CA GLU A 166 -19.65 -15.62 23.25
C GLU A 166 -20.92 -14.76 23.19
N ALA A 167 -21.10 -13.84 24.14
CA ALA A 167 -22.22 -12.91 24.20
C ALA A 167 -22.11 -11.72 23.23
N MET A 168 -21.12 -11.71 22.33
CA MET A 168 -20.82 -10.58 21.46
C MET A 168 -21.98 -10.32 20.47
N PRO A 169 -22.54 -9.11 20.41
CA PRO A 169 -23.62 -8.78 19.48
C PRO A 169 -23.12 -8.75 18.02
N GLU A 170 -23.99 -9.07 17.07
CA GLU A 170 -23.65 -9.07 15.63
C GLU A 170 -23.20 -7.68 15.14
N GLU A 171 -23.72 -6.61 15.73
CA GLU A 171 -23.31 -5.23 15.41
C GLU A 171 -21.83 -4.98 15.71
N ALA A 172 -21.27 -5.64 16.73
CA ALA A 172 -19.85 -5.55 17.04
C ALA A 172 -19.00 -6.34 16.03
N LEU A 173 -19.49 -7.51 15.60
CA LEU A 173 -18.85 -8.33 14.58
C LEU A 173 -18.86 -7.66 13.19
N ALA A 174 -19.79 -6.74 12.95
CA ALA A 174 -19.82 -5.92 11.75
C ALA A 174 -18.80 -4.76 11.75
N GLN A 175 -18.05 -4.53 12.83
CA GLN A 175 -17.08 -3.42 12.93
C GLN A 175 -15.67 -3.83 12.49
N PRO A 176 -15.13 -3.31 11.37
CA PRO A 176 -13.81 -3.71 10.87
C PRO A 176 -12.66 -3.39 11.84
N GLY A 177 -12.83 -2.41 12.73
CA GLY A 177 -11.80 -1.98 13.66
C GLY A 177 -11.59 -2.91 14.87
N VAL A 178 -12.58 -3.75 15.22
CA VAL A 178 -12.52 -4.63 16.40
C VAL A 178 -12.55 -6.11 15.98
N LEU A 179 -13.22 -6.43 14.87
CA LEU A 179 -13.33 -7.80 14.37
C LEU A 179 -11.98 -8.56 14.27
N PRO A 180 -10.86 -7.97 13.77
CA PRO A 180 -9.57 -8.67 13.75
C PRO A 180 -9.12 -9.17 15.13
N LEU A 181 -9.38 -8.39 16.18
CA LEU A 181 -9.04 -8.74 17.55
C LEU A 181 -9.95 -9.87 18.06
N ILE A 182 -11.25 -9.78 17.81
CA ILE A 182 -12.24 -10.80 18.16
C ILE A 182 -11.87 -12.14 17.51
N LEU A 183 -11.59 -12.13 16.21
CA LEU A 183 -11.20 -13.32 15.46
C LEU A 183 -9.91 -13.93 16.00
N ARG A 184 -8.93 -13.09 16.34
CA ARG A 184 -7.67 -13.52 16.96
C ARG A 184 -7.91 -14.22 18.30
N PHE A 185 -8.77 -13.68 19.16
CA PHE A 185 -9.05 -14.28 20.46
C PHE A 185 -9.86 -15.57 20.35
N ASP A 186 -10.83 -15.64 19.43
CA ASP A 186 -11.55 -16.89 19.16
C ASP A 186 -10.58 -18.03 18.83
N VAL A 187 -9.60 -17.78 17.95
CA VAL A 187 -8.63 -18.81 17.58
C VAL A 187 -7.58 -19.07 18.68
N GLU A 188 -7.11 -18.04 19.40
CA GLU A 188 -6.14 -18.21 20.51
C GLU A 188 -6.74 -19.01 21.69
N LEU A 189 -8.04 -18.87 21.97
CA LEU A 189 -8.77 -19.63 23.00
C LEU A 189 -9.14 -21.06 22.57
N GLY A 190 -8.78 -21.46 21.36
CA GLY A 190 -9.14 -22.76 20.79
C GLY A 190 -10.61 -22.88 20.34
N ARG A 191 -11.29 -21.75 20.10
CA ARG A 191 -12.67 -21.71 19.56
C ARG A 191 -12.65 -21.53 18.04
N ARG A 192 -11.90 -22.38 17.32
CA ARG A 192 -11.60 -22.22 15.88
C ARG A 192 -12.85 -22.10 15.03
N SER A 193 -13.80 -23.02 15.18
CA SER A 193 -15.05 -22.99 14.42
C SER A 193 -15.82 -21.67 14.58
N ARG A 194 -15.82 -21.07 15.78
CA ARG A 194 -16.45 -19.77 16.07
C ARG A 194 -15.73 -18.64 15.34
N GLY A 195 -14.40 -18.58 15.46
CA GLY A 195 -13.59 -17.57 14.79
C GLY A 195 -13.69 -17.65 13.26
N PHE A 196 -13.58 -18.85 12.69
CA PHE A 196 -13.61 -19.06 11.25
C PHE A 196 -15.00 -18.74 10.69
N GLY A 197 -16.06 -19.18 11.37
CA GLY A 197 -17.44 -18.85 11.02
C GLY A 197 -17.69 -17.34 11.00
N ARG A 198 -17.23 -16.61 12.02
CA ARG A 198 -17.31 -15.14 12.07
C ARG A 198 -16.55 -14.48 10.94
N TYR A 199 -15.32 -14.92 10.67
CA TYR A 199 -14.53 -14.36 9.56
C TYR A 199 -15.27 -14.50 8.23
N PHE A 200 -15.66 -15.73 7.87
CA PHE A 200 -16.25 -15.96 6.54
C PHE A 200 -17.67 -15.38 6.41
N ARG A 201 -18.40 -15.19 7.51
CA ARG A 201 -19.66 -14.43 7.50
C ARG A 201 -19.45 -12.95 7.15
N HIS A 202 -18.32 -12.38 7.58
CA HIS A 202 -18.01 -10.96 7.43
C HIS A 202 -16.87 -10.67 6.44
N ALA A 203 -16.44 -11.66 5.64
CA ALA A 203 -15.29 -11.53 4.74
C ALA A 203 -15.41 -10.32 3.78
N ARG A 204 -16.64 -9.97 3.38
CA ARG A 204 -16.94 -8.81 2.53
C ARG A 204 -16.44 -7.48 3.11
N LEU A 205 -16.32 -7.35 4.43
CA LEU A 205 -15.78 -6.15 5.09
C LEU A 205 -14.31 -5.91 4.73
N PHE A 206 -13.59 -6.95 4.33
CA PHE A 206 -12.15 -6.94 4.09
C PHE A 206 -11.77 -7.07 2.60
N GLU A 207 -12.75 -7.08 1.70
CA GLU A 207 -12.50 -7.21 0.25
C GLU A 207 -11.91 -5.93 -0.38
N SER A 208 -12.00 -4.78 0.28
CA SER A 208 -11.48 -3.52 -0.26
C SER A 208 -9.96 -3.43 -0.16
N ASP A 209 -9.30 -2.83 -1.17
CA ASP A 209 -7.84 -2.58 -1.12
C ASP A 209 -7.37 -1.82 0.12
N ALA A 210 -8.20 -0.93 0.64
CA ALA A 210 -7.87 -0.16 1.84
C ALA A 210 -7.70 -1.08 3.06
N MET A 211 -8.37 -2.22 3.07
CA MET A 211 -8.34 -3.22 4.14
C MET A 211 -7.42 -4.40 3.82
N ALA A 212 -6.68 -4.38 2.70
CA ALA A 212 -5.86 -5.53 2.29
C ALA A 212 -4.80 -5.92 3.34
N SER A 213 -4.12 -4.95 3.95
CA SER A 213 -3.14 -5.26 5.00
C SER A 213 -3.79 -5.86 6.24
N LEU A 214 -5.00 -5.40 6.59
CA LEU A 214 -5.77 -5.92 7.71
C LEU A 214 -6.26 -7.34 7.43
N ARG A 215 -6.73 -7.59 6.22
CA ARG A 215 -7.14 -8.92 5.75
C ARG A 215 -5.97 -9.89 5.83
N ASP A 216 -4.81 -9.53 5.29
CA ASP A 216 -3.61 -10.37 5.33
C ASP A 216 -3.20 -10.69 6.79
N ALA A 217 -3.32 -9.72 7.71
CA ALA A 217 -3.06 -9.94 9.14
C ALA A 217 -4.08 -10.88 9.80
N ILE A 218 -5.36 -10.82 9.42
CA ILE A 218 -6.38 -11.77 9.90
C ILE A 218 -6.13 -13.16 9.31
N SER A 219 -5.85 -13.24 8.00
CA SER A 219 -5.55 -14.48 7.29
C SER A 219 -4.34 -15.20 7.89
N LEU A 220 -3.36 -14.45 8.41
CA LEU A 220 -2.22 -15.01 9.15
C LEU A 220 -2.68 -15.85 10.34
N GLY A 221 -3.64 -15.32 11.12
CA GLY A 221 -4.28 -16.05 12.21
C GLY A 221 -5.03 -17.28 11.71
N LEU A 222 -5.88 -17.12 10.69
CA LEU A 222 -6.65 -18.25 10.15
C LEU A 222 -5.77 -19.39 9.65
N PHE A 223 -4.72 -19.09 8.87
CA PHE A 223 -3.81 -20.10 8.35
C PHE A 223 -2.96 -20.74 9.45
N ALA A 224 -2.40 -19.95 10.37
CA ALA A 224 -1.61 -20.49 11.46
C ALA A 224 -2.46 -21.41 12.36
N PHE A 225 -3.66 -20.97 12.75
CA PHE A 225 -4.56 -21.80 13.56
C PHE A 225 -5.31 -22.87 12.76
N ALA A 226 -5.08 -22.98 11.46
CA ALA A 226 -5.49 -24.10 10.61
C ALA A 226 -4.33 -25.09 10.33
N GLY A 227 -3.13 -24.85 10.87
CA GLY A 227 -1.97 -25.70 10.60
C GLY A 227 -1.35 -25.50 9.20
N ARG A 228 -1.62 -24.38 8.55
CA ARG A 228 -1.23 -24.11 7.16
C ARG A 228 0.07 -23.32 7.05
N ARG A 229 1.19 -24.00 7.33
CA ARG A 229 2.55 -23.40 7.38
C ARG A 229 2.95 -22.66 6.09
N GLU A 230 2.64 -23.24 4.93
CA GLU A 230 2.98 -22.66 3.62
C GLU A 230 2.21 -21.37 3.33
N ASP A 231 0.93 -21.32 3.69
CA ASP A 231 0.09 -20.13 3.51
C ASP A 231 0.49 -18.99 4.47
N VAL A 232 1.02 -19.34 5.65
CA VAL A 232 1.67 -18.38 6.56
C VAL A 232 2.91 -17.76 5.88
N GLU A 233 3.77 -18.56 5.24
CA GLU A 233 4.93 -18.04 4.50
C GLU A 233 4.51 -17.20 3.29
N LEU A 234 3.44 -17.61 2.58
CA LEU A 234 2.90 -16.85 1.45
C LEU A 234 2.63 -15.39 1.82
N LEU A 235 2.03 -15.16 3.00
CA LEU A 235 1.70 -13.84 3.51
C LEU A 235 2.94 -13.01 3.85
N PHE A 236 4.00 -13.63 4.39
CA PHE A 236 5.29 -12.97 4.61
C PHE A 236 6.05 -12.68 3.32
N GLY A 237 5.74 -13.36 2.21
CA GLY A 237 6.20 -12.99 0.88
C GLY A 237 5.50 -11.75 0.27
N GLY A 238 4.43 -11.27 0.91
CA GLY A 238 3.56 -10.19 0.44
C GLY A 238 3.65 -8.91 1.29
N GLN A 239 2.49 -8.43 1.76
CA GLN A 239 2.41 -7.19 2.54
C GLN A 239 3.07 -7.32 3.92
N LEU A 240 3.21 -8.54 4.43
CA LEU A 240 3.80 -8.80 5.74
C LEU A 240 5.32 -9.05 5.70
N ARG A 241 6.00 -8.73 4.60
CA ARG A 241 7.45 -8.97 4.42
C ARG A 241 8.37 -8.29 5.43
N SER A 242 7.92 -7.18 6.00
CA SER A 242 8.69 -6.39 6.95
C SER A 242 8.61 -6.95 8.38
N ALA A 243 7.82 -8.00 8.63
CA ALA A 243 7.66 -8.54 9.98
C ALA A 243 9.01 -8.95 10.56
N GLY A 244 9.21 -8.71 11.86
CA GLY A 244 10.42 -9.16 12.57
C GLY A 244 10.62 -10.68 12.48
N ALA A 245 11.86 -11.14 12.64
CA ALA A 245 12.21 -12.56 12.53
C ALA A 245 11.43 -13.42 13.54
N HIS A 246 11.41 -13.03 14.82
CA HIS A 246 10.68 -13.75 15.87
C HIS A 246 9.16 -13.76 15.65
N MET A 247 8.58 -12.70 15.07
CA MET A 247 7.16 -12.69 14.71
C MET A 247 6.87 -13.69 13.59
N ARG A 248 7.72 -13.74 12.55
CA ARG A 248 7.60 -14.74 11.48
C ARG A 248 7.72 -16.16 12.02
N GLU A 249 8.71 -16.38 12.87
CA GLU A 249 8.93 -17.65 13.54
C GLU A 249 7.73 -18.06 14.40
N LEU A 250 7.20 -17.15 15.24
CA LEU A 250 6.03 -17.41 16.07
C LEU A 250 4.84 -17.91 15.24
N TRP A 251 4.48 -17.22 14.15
CA TRP A 251 3.35 -17.62 13.33
C TRP A 251 3.60 -18.93 12.56
N GLY A 252 4.83 -19.15 12.09
CA GLY A 252 5.23 -20.41 11.49
C GLY A 252 5.14 -21.58 12.46
N VAL A 253 5.75 -21.45 13.64
CA VAL A 253 5.71 -22.45 14.72
C VAL A 253 4.30 -22.67 15.22
N THR A 254 3.43 -21.64 15.23
CA THR A 254 2.00 -21.82 15.56
C THR A 254 1.32 -22.78 14.58
N ALA A 255 1.59 -22.64 13.29
CA ALA A 255 1.04 -23.55 12.28
C ALA A 255 1.53 -24.98 12.49
N ASP A 256 2.84 -25.14 12.68
CA ASP A 256 3.44 -26.46 12.92
C ASP A 256 2.89 -27.10 14.21
N PHE A 257 2.71 -26.30 15.26
CA PHE A 257 2.18 -26.74 16.56
C PHE A 257 0.74 -27.22 16.45
N VAL A 258 -0.12 -26.45 15.79
CA VAL A 258 -1.53 -26.81 15.58
C VAL A 258 -1.68 -28.01 14.65
N ALA A 259 -0.76 -28.20 13.71
CA ALA A 259 -0.72 -29.37 12.83
C ALA A 259 -0.12 -30.62 13.49
N GLY A 260 0.36 -30.55 14.73
CA GLY A 260 0.98 -31.68 15.44
C GLY A 260 2.37 -32.05 14.92
N VAL A 261 3.09 -31.12 14.27
CA VAL A 261 4.45 -31.36 13.78
C VAL A 261 5.41 -31.62 14.95
N PRO A 262 6.18 -32.73 14.94
CA PRO A 262 7.12 -33.04 16.01
C PRO A 262 8.10 -31.90 16.32
N GLY A 263 8.30 -31.59 17.60
CA GLY A 263 9.21 -30.54 18.07
C GLY A 263 8.66 -29.11 17.99
N ALA A 264 7.47 -28.89 17.44
CA ALA A 264 6.86 -27.56 17.40
C ALA A 264 6.53 -27.00 18.79
N GLU A 265 6.08 -27.85 19.73
CA GLU A 265 5.82 -27.46 21.12
C GLU A 265 7.09 -26.94 21.81
N ALA A 266 8.22 -27.63 21.63
CA ALA A 266 9.51 -27.22 22.21
C ALA A 266 9.98 -25.86 21.66
N LYS A 267 9.80 -25.61 20.36
CA LYS A 267 10.08 -24.30 19.76
C LYS A 267 9.17 -23.21 20.33
N LEU A 268 7.90 -23.52 20.55
CA LEU A 268 6.95 -22.59 21.14
C LEU A 268 7.30 -22.27 22.61
N GLN A 269 7.78 -23.26 23.37
CA GLN A 269 8.31 -23.06 24.73
C GLN A 269 9.56 -22.16 24.73
N ALA A 270 10.47 -22.32 23.76
CA ALA A 270 11.62 -21.43 23.61
C ALA A 270 11.20 -19.98 23.32
N LEU A 271 10.23 -19.77 22.42
CA LEU A 271 9.67 -18.45 22.15
C LEU A 271 8.97 -17.85 23.37
N ALA A 272 8.28 -18.67 24.17
CA ALA A 272 7.64 -18.26 25.42
C ALA A 272 8.62 -17.74 26.48
N ALA A 273 9.89 -18.16 26.42
CA ALA A 273 10.97 -17.71 27.30
C ALA A 273 11.81 -16.56 26.70
N SER A 274 11.46 -16.05 25.51
CA SER A 274 12.22 -14.99 24.85
C SER A 274 12.06 -13.63 25.54
N ASN A 275 13.05 -12.75 25.32
CA ASN A 275 13.02 -11.36 25.79
C ASN A 275 12.06 -10.46 24.99
N GLU A 276 11.49 -10.95 23.88
CA GLU A 276 10.44 -10.24 23.15
C GLU A 276 9.08 -10.47 23.82
N HIS A 277 8.73 -9.63 24.80
CA HIS A 277 7.56 -9.83 25.67
C HIS A 277 6.23 -10.09 24.94
N ALA A 278 6.01 -9.43 23.80
CA ALA A 278 4.80 -9.64 22.99
C ALA A 278 4.77 -11.04 22.34
N VAL A 279 5.91 -11.51 21.81
CA VAL A 279 6.08 -12.86 21.23
C VAL A 279 5.99 -13.91 22.33
N ALA A 280 6.70 -13.70 23.44
CA ALA A 280 6.70 -14.58 24.60
C ALA A 280 5.29 -14.77 25.19
N ARG A 281 4.51 -13.68 25.35
CA ARG A 281 3.11 -13.76 25.79
C ARG A 281 2.25 -14.54 24.81
N ALA A 282 2.37 -14.25 23.52
CA ALA A 282 1.59 -14.94 22.49
C ALA A 282 1.89 -16.46 22.44
N ALA A 283 3.15 -16.85 22.64
CA ALA A 283 3.56 -18.25 22.75
C ALA A 283 2.98 -18.91 24.01
N ARG A 284 3.05 -18.24 25.17
CA ARG A 284 2.45 -18.73 26.43
C ARG A 284 0.95 -18.98 26.31
N ILE A 285 0.20 -18.09 25.65
CA ILE A 285 -1.25 -18.27 25.43
C ILE A 285 -1.53 -19.55 24.64
N ARG A 286 -0.76 -19.83 23.59
CA ARG A 286 -0.92 -21.04 22.78
C ARG A 286 -0.63 -22.32 23.57
N LEU A 287 0.38 -22.29 24.45
CA LEU A 287 0.69 -23.39 25.35
C LEU A 287 -0.41 -23.60 26.41
N LEU A 288 -0.98 -22.50 26.92
CA LEU A 288 -2.08 -22.53 27.90
C LEU A 288 -3.33 -23.23 27.34
N PHE A 289 -3.67 -22.97 26.07
CA PHE A 289 -4.85 -23.56 25.41
C PHE A 289 -4.50 -24.77 24.52
N LYS A 290 -3.35 -25.41 24.74
CA LYS A 290 -2.85 -26.49 23.87
C LYS A 290 -3.86 -27.60 23.61
N GLU A 291 -4.54 -28.05 24.66
CA GLU A 291 -5.51 -29.16 24.57
C GLU A 291 -6.67 -28.80 23.64
N ARG A 292 -7.15 -27.56 23.69
CA ARG A 292 -8.22 -27.09 22.80
C ARG A 292 -7.72 -26.92 21.36
N LEU A 293 -6.48 -26.46 21.19
CA LEU A 293 -5.90 -26.16 19.88
C LEU A 293 -5.55 -27.41 19.08
N VAL A 294 -5.03 -28.45 19.74
CA VAL A 294 -4.62 -29.72 19.11
C VAL A 294 -5.82 -30.65 18.92
N ASN A 295 -6.76 -30.69 19.86
CA ASN A 295 -7.84 -31.70 19.86
C ASN A 295 -9.15 -31.25 19.16
N ASP A 296 -9.28 -30.01 18.68
CA ASP A 296 -10.48 -29.52 17.94
C ASP A 296 -10.30 -29.62 16.42
N PRO A 297 -10.51 -30.76 15.73
CA PRO A 297 -10.15 -30.92 14.32
C PRO A 297 -10.81 -29.88 13.42
N LEU A 298 -10.07 -29.37 12.43
CA LEU A 298 -10.60 -28.40 11.48
C LEU A 298 -11.66 -29.06 10.60
N ARG A 299 -12.86 -28.48 10.57
CA ARG A 299 -13.95 -28.98 9.73
C ARG A 299 -13.61 -28.85 8.24
N VAL A 300 -13.99 -29.85 7.43
CA VAL A 300 -13.77 -29.88 5.98
C VAL A 300 -14.30 -28.63 5.26
N GLU A 301 -15.43 -28.09 5.71
CA GLU A 301 -16.00 -26.85 5.16
C GLU A 301 -15.03 -25.65 5.22
N TRP A 302 -14.17 -25.60 6.25
CA TRP A 302 -13.20 -24.53 6.42
C TRP A 302 -11.99 -24.70 5.53
N GLU A 303 -11.53 -25.93 5.31
CA GLU A 303 -10.41 -26.21 4.39
C GLU A 303 -10.70 -25.67 2.99
N THR A 304 -11.87 -25.99 2.44
CA THR A 304 -12.29 -25.48 1.12
C THR A 304 -12.31 -23.95 1.08
N ARG A 305 -12.76 -23.28 2.15
CA ARG A 305 -12.81 -21.82 2.20
C ARG A 305 -11.43 -21.19 2.38
N LEU A 306 -10.52 -21.83 3.11
CA LEU A 306 -9.13 -21.40 3.26
C LEU A 306 -8.35 -21.58 1.96
N ASP A 307 -8.63 -22.63 1.19
CA ASP A 307 -8.07 -22.82 -0.14
C ASP A 307 -8.48 -21.70 -1.09
N HIS A 308 -9.77 -21.33 -1.09
CA HIS A 308 -10.24 -20.16 -1.83
C HIS A 308 -9.57 -18.87 -1.38
N LEU A 309 -9.41 -18.68 -0.07
CA LEU A 309 -8.73 -17.51 0.50
C LEU A 309 -7.25 -17.46 0.07
N SER A 310 -6.52 -18.56 0.21
CA SER A 310 -5.11 -18.68 -0.19
C SER A 310 -4.93 -18.33 -1.67
N ARG A 311 -5.74 -18.94 -2.55
CA ARG A 311 -5.73 -18.63 -3.99
C ARG A 311 -6.03 -17.16 -4.28
N SER A 312 -6.98 -16.56 -3.55
CA SER A 312 -7.31 -15.15 -3.72
C SER A 312 -6.12 -14.25 -3.34
N LEU A 313 -5.44 -14.56 -2.24
CA LEU A 313 -4.28 -13.80 -1.75
C LEU A 313 -3.06 -13.96 -2.66
N GLU A 314 -2.82 -15.14 -3.21
CA GLU A 314 -1.75 -15.38 -4.17
C GLU A 314 -1.99 -14.58 -5.47
N LEU A 315 -3.22 -14.60 -5.99
CA LEU A 315 -3.60 -13.78 -7.15
C LEU A 315 -3.39 -12.30 -6.85
N GLU A 316 -3.84 -11.81 -5.70
CA GLU A 316 -3.63 -10.42 -5.33
C GLU A 316 -2.16 -10.04 -5.21
N ARG A 317 -1.33 -10.90 -4.60
CA ARG A 317 0.13 -10.71 -4.53
C ARG A 317 0.72 -10.59 -5.93
N ARG A 318 0.28 -11.44 -6.87
CA ARG A 318 0.72 -11.43 -8.27
C ARG A 318 0.33 -10.12 -8.98
N TYR A 319 -0.89 -9.63 -8.83
CA TYR A 319 -1.30 -8.33 -9.39
C TYR A 319 -0.66 -7.13 -8.70
N ARG A 320 -0.28 -7.26 -7.42
CA ARG A 320 0.30 -6.18 -6.61
C ARG A 320 1.80 -6.02 -6.81
N TYR A 321 2.54 -7.12 -6.86
CA TYR A 321 3.99 -7.13 -6.81
C TYR A 321 4.65 -7.78 -8.03
N GLY A 322 3.85 -8.30 -8.97
CA GLY A 322 4.35 -9.18 -10.02
C GLY A 322 4.69 -10.57 -9.46
N SER A 323 5.19 -11.44 -10.34
CA SER A 323 5.51 -12.84 -10.00
C SER A 323 6.72 -13.03 -9.09
N SER A 324 7.64 -12.06 -9.09
CA SER A 324 8.89 -12.11 -8.34
C SER A 324 8.97 -10.87 -7.47
N SER A 325 8.37 -10.95 -6.28
CA SER A 325 8.45 -9.89 -5.26
C SER A 325 9.88 -9.62 -4.77
N ALA A 326 10.83 -10.50 -5.10
CA ALA A 326 12.23 -10.44 -4.70
C ALA A 326 13.17 -9.73 -5.70
N SER A 327 12.75 -9.51 -6.95
CA SER A 327 13.61 -8.84 -7.93
C SER A 327 13.61 -7.32 -7.72
N ILE A 328 14.78 -6.78 -7.36
CA ILE A 328 15.01 -5.34 -7.27
C ILE A 328 14.88 -4.75 -8.68
N PRO A 329 14.05 -3.69 -8.88
CA PRO A 329 13.87 -3.02 -10.18
C PRO A 329 15.09 -2.14 -10.50
N VAL A 330 16.20 -2.79 -10.85
CA VAL A 330 17.50 -2.16 -11.06
C VAL A 330 17.44 -1.14 -12.19
N VAL A 331 16.79 -1.45 -13.31
CA VAL A 331 16.74 -0.53 -14.45
C VAL A 331 15.99 0.73 -14.07
N THR A 332 14.87 0.60 -13.35
CA THR A 332 14.11 1.74 -12.84
C THR A 332 14.99 2.67 -11.99
N TYR A 333 15.75 2.13 -11.04
CA TYR A 333 16.61 2.95 -10.18
C TYR A 333 17.80 3.55 -10.91
N VAL A 334 18.44 2.79 -11.81
CA VAL A 334 19.55 3.26 -12.64
C VAL A 334 19.08 4.39 -13.57
N THR A 335 17.94 4.23 -14.22
CA THR A 335 17.33 5.30 -15.04
C THR A 335 17.04 6.52 -14.19
N GLY A 336 16.41 6.36 -13.01
CA GLY A 336 16.14 7.49 -12.12
C GLY A 336 17.41 8.24 -11.71
N ALA A 337 18.47 7.52 -11.34
CA ALA A 337 19.77 8.11 -11.02
C ALA A 337 20.39 8.84 -12.22
N LEU A 338 20.25 8.28 -13.44
CA LEU A 338 20.73 8.89 -14.67
C LEU A 338 19.99 10.20 -14.97
N LEU A 339 18.67 10.25 -14.81
CA LEU A 339 17.89 11.50 -15.00
C LEU A 339 18.34 12.60 -14.01
N VAL A 340 18.59 12.24 -12.75
CA VAL A 340 19.11 13.18 -11.75
C VAL A 340 20.51 13.67 -12.10
N ALA A 341 21.40 12.77 -12.52
CA ALA A 341 22.76 13.12 -12.89
C ALA A 341 22.79 14.08 -14.09
N ILE A 342 22.01 13.79 -15.14
CA ILE A 342 21.92 14.63 -16.33
C ILE A 342 21.31 15.99 -15.98
N PHE A 343 20.27 16.03 -15.15
CA PHE A 343 19.72 17.29 -14.65
C PHE A 343 20.75 18.12 -13.87
N GLY A 344 21.62 17.48 -13.08
CA GLY A 344 22.75 18.15 -12.44
C GLY A 344 23.69 18.81 -13.44
N VAL A 345 23.95 18.16 -14.57
CA VAL A 345 24.74 18.74 -15.67
C VAL A 345 24.03 19.92 -16.33
N GLU A 346 22.71 19.85 -16.56
CA GLU A 346 21.92 20.99 -17.07
C GLU A 346 22.04 22.23 -16.17
N VAL A 347 21.96 22.03 -14.85
CA VAL A 347 22.12 23.11 -13.87
C VAL A 347 23.53 23.70 -13.93
N LEU A 348 24.57 22.87 -14.01
CA LEU A 348 25.97 23.31 -14.07
C LEU A 348 26.32 24.06 -15.36
N LEU A 349 25.70 23.71 -16.49
CA LEU A 349 26.01 24.29 -17.81
C LEU A 349 25.29 25.61 -18.11
N GLY A 350 24.47 26.13 -17.18
CA GLY A 350 23.79 27.41 -17.34
C GLY A 350 22.34 27.43 -16.90
N GLY A 351 21.84 26.34 -16.31
CA GLY A 351 20.53 26.25 -15.69
C GLY A 351 19.55 25.36 -16.48
N SER A 352 18.78 24.54 -15.76
CA SER A 352 17.80 23.60 -16.33
C SER A 352 16.59 24.25 -17.02
N THR A 353 16.47 25.57 -17.01
CA THR A 353 15.42 26.32 -17.73
C THR A 353 15.99 27.12 -18.89
N ASN A 354 17.29 27.00 -19.17
CA ASN A 354 17.93 27.65 -20.30
C ASN A 354 17.78 26.76 -21.55
N GLU A 355 16.99 27.23 -22.52
CA GLU A 355 16.70 26.48 -23.74
C GLU A 355 17.94 26.27 -24.62
N GLU A 356 18.91 27.21 -24.61
CA GLU A 356 20.17 27.06 -25.34
C GLU A 356 21.01 25.93 -24.76
N VAL A 357 21.06 25.82 -23.43
CA VAL A 357 21.74 24.70 -22.75
C VAL A 357 21.10 23.37 -23.13
N LEU A 358 19.77 23.28 -23.07
CA LEU A 358 19.03 22.08 -23.44
C LEU A 358 19.23 21.72 -24.93
N ALA A 359 19.20 22.70 -25.82
CA ALA A 359 19.48 22.51 -27.24
C ALA A 359 20.90 22.00 -27.48
N ARG A 360 21.92 22.54 -26.79
CA ARG A 360 23.30 22.06 -26.86
C ARG A 360 23.48 20.66 -26.29
N MET A 361 22.72 20.31 -25.26
CA MET A 361 22.77 18.97 -24.63
C MET A 361 22.02 17.89 -25.41
N GLY A 362 21.31 18.25 -26.49
CA GLY A 362 20.67 17.28 -27.37
C GLY A 362 19.15 17.22 -27.24
N ALA A 363 18.50 18.31 -26.86
CA ALA A 363 17.05 18.42 -26.98
C ALA A 363 16.59 18.08 -28.40
N HIS A 364 15.38 17.52 -28.50
CA HIS A 364 14.81 17.15 -29.78
C HIS A 364 14.56 18.42 -30.59
N HIS A 365 15.27 18.56 -31.70
CA HIS A 365 15.21 19.72 -32.57
C HIS A 365 15.13 19.25 -34.03
N THR A 366 13.96 19.39 -34.63
CA THR A 366 13.61 18.84 -35.94
C THR A 366 14.60 19.25 -37.04
N PRO A 367 14.96 20.55 -37.21
CA PRO A 367 15.98 20.93 -38.19
C PRO A 367 17.32 20.22 -37.98
N SER A 368 17.85 20.16 -36.75
CA SER A 368 19.13 19.49 -36.47
C SER A 368 19.07 17.99 -36.75
N ILE A 369 17.96 17.33 -36.42
CA ILE A 369 17.77 15.89 -36.66
C ILE A 369 17.81 15.59 -38.16
N VAL A 370 17.09 16.40 -38.96
CA VAL A 370 17.08 16.26 -40.43
C VAL A 370 18.47 16.51 -41.03
N HIS A 371 19.28 17.37 -40.42
CA HIS A 371 20.67 17.63 -40.82
C HIS A 371 21.69 16.61 -40.25
N GLY A 372 21.24 15.50 -39.64
CA GLY A 372 22.08 14.37 -39.26
C GLY A 372 22.38 14.22 -37.77
N GLU A 373 21.87 15.11 -36.91
CA GLU A 373 22.02 14.98 -35.45
C GLU A 373 21.04 13.97 -34.84
N VAL A 374 21.03 12.74 -35.37
CA VAL A 374 20.07 11.67 -35.01
C VAL A 374 20.13 11.24 -33.54
N TYR A 375 21.24 11.50 -32.85
CA TYR A 375 21.37 11.23 -31.42
C TYR A 375 20.33 11.98 -30.58
N ARG A 376 19.81 13.11 -31.08
CA ARG A 376 18.74 13.89 -30.45
C ARG A 376 17.42 13.15 -30.33
N LEU A 377 17.19 12.09 -31.12
CA LEU A 377 16.04 11.20 -30.98
C LEU A 377 16.09 10.32 -29.72
N VAL A 378 17.24 10.25 -29.05
CA VAL A 378 17.42 9.49 -27.81
C VAL A 378 17.81 10.41 -26.65
N ALA A 379 18.72 11.37 -26.88
CA ALA A 379 19.23 12.26 -25.84
C ALA A 379 18.12 13.04 -25.12
N PHE A 380 17.12 13.53 -25.87
CA PHE A 380 16.03 14.34 -25.31
C PHE A 380 15.20 13.63 -24.24
N LEU A 381 15.18 12.29 -24.24
CA LEU A 381 14.45 11.47 -23.26
C LEU A 381 15.01 11.63 -21.84
N PHE A 382 16.22 12.15 -21.70
CA PHE A 382 16.90 12.29 -20.41
C PHE A 382 16.94 13.73 -19.89
N LEU A 383 16.60 14.71 -20.74
CA LEU A 383 16.67 16.13 -20.40
C LEU A 383 15.37 16.64 -19.76
N HIS A 384 15.45 17.64 -18.87
CA HIS A 384 14.27 18.20 -18.19
C HIS A 384 14.28 19.72 -18.06
N TYR A 385 13.12 20.34 -18.30
CA TYR A 385 12.91 21.77 -18.11
C TYR A 385 12.53 22.10 -16.66
N GLY A 386 13.54 22.39 -15.84
CA GLY A 386 13.34 22.76 -14.44
C GLY A 386 13.03 21.59 -13.51
N ALA A 387 13.20 21.83 -12.21
CA ALA A 387 13.15 20.79 -11.18
C ALA A 387 11.76 20.12 -11.08
N ALA A 388 10.67 20.87 -11.24
CA ALA A 388 9.32 20.32 -11.20
C ALA A 388 9.11 19.24 -12.27
N HIS A 389 9.60 19.49 -13.50
CA HIS A 389 9.48 18.54 -14.61
C HIS A 389 10.24 17.23 -14.30
N LEU A 390 11.45 17.32 -13.74
CA LEU A 390 12.20 16.15 -13.27
C LEU A 390 11.46 15.40 -12.16
N ILE A 391 10.97 16.11 -11.14
CA ILE A 391 10.31 15.50 -9.97
C ILE A 391 9.09 14.67 -10.40
N PHE A 392 8.24 15.20 -11.28
CA PHE A 392 7.06 14.46 -11.75
C PHE A 392 7.44 13.23 -12.60
N ASN A 393 8.48 13.31 -13.43
CA ASN A 393 8.98 12.16 -14.18
C ASN A 393 9.58 11.09 -13.27
N LEU A 394 10.38 11.49 -12.26
CA LEU A 394 10.92 10.58 -11.26
C LEU A 394 9.81 9.93 -10.44
N LEU A 395 8.78 10.69 -10.05
CA LEU A 395 7.63 10.17 -9.33
C LEU A 395 6.90 9.11 -10.18
N GLY A 396 6.60 9.42 -11.44
CA GLY A 396 5.96 8.48 -12.36
C GLY A 396 6.81 7.22 -12.59
N LEU A 397 8.11 7.39 -12.85
CA LEU A 397 9.06 6.30 -13.03
C LEU A 397 9.13 5.40 -11.78
N LEU A 398 9.44 5.97 -10.61
CA LEU A 398 9.68 5.20 -9.38
C LEU A 398 8.42 4.53 -8.82
N ILE A 399 7.23 5.06 -9.12
CA ILE A 399 5.96 4.45 -8.70
C ILE A 399 5.50 3.35 -9.67
N LEU A 400 5.57 3.60 -10.98
CA LEU A 400 4.90 2.77 -11.98
C LEU A 400 5.83 1.73 -12.61
N ALA A 401 7.09 2.09 -12.89
CA ALA A 401 8.03 1.21 -13.58
C ALA A 401 8.39 -0.08 -12.83
N PRO A 402 8.52 -0.10 -11.48
CA PRO A 402 8.86 -1.33 -10.77
C PRO A 402 7.87 -2.47 -10.99
N PHE A 403 6.60 -2.16 -11.27
CA PHE A 403 5.60 -3.19 -11.58
C PHE A 403 5.88 -3.84 -12.93
N VAL A 404 6.14 -3.03 -13.95
CA VAL A 404 6.40 -3.50 -15.32
C VAL A 404 7.76 -4.18 -15.42
N GLU A 405 8.80 -3.64 -14.78
CA GLU A 405 10.14 -4.24 -14.78
C GLU A 405 10.13 -5.65 -14.15
N ARG A 406 9.39 -5.84 -13.05
CA ARG A 406 9.25 -7.16 -12.41
C ARG A 406 8.39 -8.14 -13.23
N ALA A 407 7.46 -7.62 -14.03
CA ALA A 407 6.63 -8.45 -14.91
C ALA A 407 7.39 -8.94 -16.16
N LEU A 408 8.17 -8.05 -16.78
CA LEU A 408 8.87 -8.29 -18.06
C LEU A 408 10.32 -8.76 -17.89
N GLY A 409 10.95 -8.40 -16.78
CA GLY A 409 12.40 -8.49 -16.58
C GLY A 409 13.15 -7.29 -17.18
N ARG A 410 14.40 -7.13 -16.77
CA ARG A 410 15.25 -5.95 -17.04
C ARG A 410 15.39 -5.60 -18.53
N ALA A 411 15.76 -6.57 -19.36
CA ALA A 411 16.03 -6.34 -20.78
C ALA A 411 14.77 -5.89 -21.55
N ARG A 412 13.67 -6.62 -21.37
CA ARG A 412 12.39 -6.32 -22.03
C ARG A 412 11.80 -5.00 -21.56
N PHE A 413 11.93 -4.69 -20.27
CA PHE A 413 11.54 -3.39 -19.72
C PHE A 413 12.36 -2.23 -20.33
N THR A 414 13.68 -2.39 -20.45
CA THR A 414 14.56 -1.37 -21.06
C THR A 414 14.13 -1.06 -22.50
N ILE A 415 13.88 -2.11 -23.30
CA ILE A 415 13.40 -1.97 -24.68
C ILE A 415 12.05 -1.25 -24.70
N LEU A 416 11.10 -1.68 -23.88
CA LEU A 416 9.77 -1.05 -23.80
C LEU A 416 9.88 0.44 -23.44
N TYR A 417 10.64 0.76 -22.39
CA TYR A 417 10.80 2.12 -21.90
C TYR A 417 11.36 3.07 -22.97
N LEU A 418 12.45 2.65 -23.63
CA LEU A 418 13.10 3.47 -24.65
C LEU A 418 12.26 3.58 -25.92
N LEU A 419 11.66 2.48 -26.40
CA LEU A 419 10.85 2.50 -27.62
C LEU A 419 9.58 3.35 -27.46
N SER A 420 8.96 3.35 -26.27
CA SER A 420 7.80 4.20 -26.01
C SER A 420 8.12 5.70 -26.14
N GLY A 421 9.27 6.15 -25.62
CA GLY A 421 9.71 7.54 -25.76
C GLY A 421 10.16 7.87 -27.18
N LEU A 422 10.97 6.99 -27.78
CA LEU A 422 11.49 7.15 -29.14
C LEU A 422 10.35 7.28 -30.16
N ALA A 423 9.28 6.50 -30.03
CA ALA A 423 8.12 6.61 -30.91
C ALA A 423 7.46 8.00 -30.84
N GLY A 424 7.39 8.60 -29.64
CA GLY A 424 6.91 9.97 -29.47
C GLY A 424 7.79 11.00 -30.18
N GLY A 425 9.12 10.86 -30.07
CA GLY A 425 10.07 11.70 -30.79
C GLY A 425 9.95 11.55 -32.32
N ILE A 426 9.85 10.33 -32.83
CA ILE A 426 9.69 10.08 -34.27
C ILE A 426 8.37 10.67 -34.80
N ILE A 427 7.25 10.48 -34.09
CA ILE A 427 5.96 11.04 -34.52
C ILE A 427 5.99 12.56 -34.45
N ALA A 428 6.63 13.15 -33.44
CA ALA A 428 6.83 14.60 -33.35
C ALA A 428 7.68 15.12 -34.51
N LEU A 429 8.80 14.45 -34.83
CA LEU A 429 9.65 14.77 -35.99
C LEU A 429 8.83 14.79 -37.29
N VAL A 430 8.05 13.73 -37.55
CA VAL A 430 7.23 13.63 -38.75
C VAL A 430 6.20 14.76 -38.82
N ARG A 431 5.49 15.02 -37.71
CA ARG A 431 4.55 16.15 -37.63
C ARG A 431 5.26 17.47 -37.95
N ASP A 432 6.37 17.72 -37.28
CA ASP A 432 7.07 19.00 -37.35
C ASP A 432 7.61 19.27 -38.76
N VAL A 433 8.10 18.23 -39.45
CA VAL A 433 8.45 18.30 -40.88
C VAL A 433 7.22 18.63 -41.74
N MET A 434 6.08 17.98 -41.49
CA MET A 434 4.85 18.20 -42.27
C MET A 434 4.23 19.58 -42.04
N THR A 435 4.34 20.13 -40.83
CA THR A 435 3.74 21.42 -40.46
C THR A 435 4.72 22.58 -40.50
N ASN A 436 5.98 22.33 -40.89
CA ASN A 436 7.07 23.29 -40.83
C ASN A 436 7.20 23.98 -39.47
N SER A 437 7.21 23.16 -38.40
CA SER A 437 7.29 23.61 -37.01
C SER A 437 8.66 23.29 -36.43
N GLU A 438 9.18 24.16 -35.57
CA GLU A 438 10.50 24.01 -34.94
C GLU A 438 10.39 23.79 -33.42
N ASN A 439 9.34 23.08 -32.99
CA ASN A 439 9.11 22.82 -31.58
C ASN A 439 10.24 21.97 -30.97
N MET A 440 10.72 22.40 -29.80
CA MET A 440 11.68 21.63 -29.01
C MET A 440 10.93 20.62 -28.11
N LEU A 441 11.37 19.37 -28.09
CA LEU A 441 10.88 18.35 -27.15
C LEU A 441 11.99 17.90 -26.21
N ILE A 442 11.62 17.72 -24.94
CA ILE A 442 12.48 17.19 -23.87
C ILE A 442 11.62 16.46 -22.84
N GLY A 443 12.21 15.48 -22.17
CA GLY A 443 11.61 14.82 -21.03
C GLY A 443 11.40 13.32 -21.22
N ALA A 444 11.51 12.61 -20.10
CA ALA A 444 11.26 11.18 -20.00
C ALA A 444 9.76 10.80 -20.05
N SER A 445 8.87 11.78 -20.18
CA SER A 445 7.44 11.61 -19.92
C SER A 445 6.76 10.68 -20.93
N GLY A 446 7.19 10.67 -22.20
CA GLY A 446 6.76 9.69 -23.19
C GLY A 446 7.12 8.25 -22.79
N CYS A 447 8.31 8.03 -22.23
CA CYS A 447 8.71 6.72 -21.69
C CYS A 447 7.86 6.32 -20.48
N VAL A 448 7.60 7.25 -19.56
CA VAL A 448 6.75 7.03 -18.37
C VAL A 448 5.31 6.70 -18.78
N MET A 449 4.75 7.40 -19.76
CA MET A 449 3.44 7.07 -20.34
C MET A 449 3.45 5.72 -21.06
N GLY A 450 4.58 5.32 -21.63
CA GLY A 450 4.85 3.95 -22.08
C GLY A 450 4.67 2.91 -20.99
N VAL A 451 5.24 3.16 -19.80
CA VAL A 451 5.07 2.29 -18.62
C VAL A 451 3.61 2.22 -18.18
N VAL A 452 2.86 3.34 -18.25
CA VAL A 452 1.40 3.34 -17.98
C VAL A 452 0.67 2.43 -18.97
N GLY A 453 0.92 2.59 -20.26
CA GLY A 453 0.34 1.75 -21.31
C GLY A 453 0.66 0.27 -21.12
N ALA A 454 1.92 -0.05 -20.84
CA ALA A 454 2.36 -1.42 -20.57
C ALA A 454 1.66 -2.01 -19.33
N SER A 455 1.50 -1.20 -18.27
CA SER A 455 0.78 -1.61 -17.06
C SER A 455 -0.68 -1.95 -17.36
N CYS A 456 -1.35 -1.16 -18.22
CA CYS A 456 -2.69 -1.48 -18.70
C CYS A 456 -2.74 -2.82 -19.44
N ALA A 457 -1.78 -3.09 -20.34
CA ALA A 457 -1.73 -4.34 -21.09
C ALA A 457 -1.53 -5.56 -20.17
N VAL A 458 -0.59 -5.45 -19.22
CA VAL A 458 -0.31 -6.46 -18.20
C VAL A 458 -1.55 -6.77 -17.36
N LEU A 459 -2.22 -5.73 -16.83
CA LEU A 459 -3.40 -5.89 -15.99
C LEU A 459 -4.61 -6.39 -16.78
N LEU A 460 -4.78 -5.97 -18.04
CA LEU A 460 -5.86 -6.44 -18.91
C LEU A 460 -5.72 -7.94 -19.19
N ARG A 461 -4.51 -8.42 -19.51
CA ARG A 461 -4.22 -9.84 -19.71
C ARG A 461 -4.51 -10.65 -18.47
N GLY A 462 -3.99 -10.21 -17.33
CA GLY A 462 -4.26 -10.84 -16.05
C GLY A 462 -5.75 -10.88 -15.76
N TYR A 463 -6.47 -9.75 -15.88
CA TYR A 463 -7.91 -9.69 -15.60
C TYR A 463 -8.73 -10.59 -16.53
N ARG A 464 -8.39 -10.68 -17.82
CA ARG A 464 -9.06 -11.60 -18.75
C ARG A 464 -8.91 -13.06 -18.33
N ARG A 465 -7.75 -13.43 -17.77
CA ARG A 465 -7.47 -14.80 -17.28
C ARG A 465 -8.18 -15.08 -15.95
N ASP A 466 -7.94 -14.27 -14.93
CA ASP A 466 -8.30 -14.60 -13.55
C ASP A 466 -9.61 -13.93 -13.09
N ARG A 467 -10.15 -12.97 -13.87
CA ARG A 467 -11.40 -12.24 -13.61
C ARG A 467 -11.52 -11.62 -12.21
N THR A 468 -10.37 -11.27 -11.62
CA THR A 468 -10.32 -10.71 -10.26
C THR A 468 -10.85 -9.27 -10.21
N LEU A 469 -11.57 -8.94 -9.13
CA LEU A 469 -12.05 -7.57 -8.90
C LEU A 469 -10.89 -6.58 -8.74
N LEU A 470 -9.78 -7.01 -8.12
CA LEU A 470 -8.57 -6.21 -7.97
C LEU A 470 -7.96 -5.83 -9.32
N GLY A 471 -7.83 -6.81 -10.23
CA GLY A 471 -7.31 -6.58 -11.58
C GLY A 471 -8.15 -5.55 -12.32
N LYS A 472 -9.48 -5.69 -12.27
CA LYS A 472 -10.43 -4.71 -12.85
C LYS A 472 -10.24 -3.31 -12.26
N ARG A 473 -10.20 -3.19 -10.94
CA ARG A 473 -10.09 -1.89 -10.26
C ARG A 473 -8.79 -1.17 -10.60
N ARG A 474 -7.66 -1.87 -10.59
CA ARG A 474 -6.36 -1.29 -10.96
C ARG A 474 -6.33 -0.83 -12.40
N LEU A 475 -6.90 -1.63 -13.32
CA LEU A 475 -7.04 -1.23 -14.72
C LEU A 475 -7.88 0.05 -14.85
N MET A 476 -8.99 0.16 -14.11
CA MET A 476 -9.81 1.39 -14.09
C MET A 476 -9.04 2.59 -13.52
N ILE A 477 -8.24 2.41 -12.47
CA ILE A 477 -7.40 3.48 -11.92
C ILE A 477 -6.40 3.97 -12.99
N LEU A 478 -5.72 3.07 -13.69
CA LEU A 478 -4.81 3.47 -14.77
C LEU A 478 -5.55 4.14 -15.94
N ALA A 479 -6.75 3.69 -16.28
CA ALA A 479 -7.58 4.35 -17.29
C ALA A 479 -7.93 5.79 -16.89
N VAL A 480 -8.23 6.03 -15.61
CA VAL A 480 -8.44 7.39 -15.07
C VAL A 480 -7.15 8.21 -15.11
N VAL A 481 -5.99 7.61 -14.81
CA VAL A 481 -4.69 8.30 -14.92
C VAL A 481 -4.41 8.71 -16.37
N VAL A 482 -4.65 7.84 -17.35
CA VAL A 482 -4.50 8.17 -18.77
C VAL A 482 -5.46 9.30 -19.15
N LEU A 483 -6.73 9.21 -18.76
CA LEU A 483 -7.72 10.25 -19.05
C LEU A 483 -7.32 11.60 -18.46
N LEU A 484 -6.88 11.61 -17.20
CA LEU A 484 -6.45 12.83 -16.52
C LEU A 484 -5.20 13.42 -17.21
N GLN A 485 -4.22 12.59 -17.56
CA GLN A 485 -3.04 13.04 -18.29
C GLN A 485 -3.44 13.66 -19.63
N THR A 486 -4.30 13.00 -20.41
CA THR A 486 -4.76 13.53 -21.70
C THR A 486 -5.50 14.87 -21.54
N ALA A 487 -6.29 15.04 -20.47
CA ALA A 487 -6.91 16.32 -20.17
C ALA A 487 -5.85 17.40 -19.84
N LEU A 488 -4.86 17.08 -19.00
CA LEU A 488 -3.76 18.01 -18.68
C LEU A 488 -2.97 18.40 -19.92
N ASP A 489 -2.68 17.45 -20.81
CA ASP A 489 -1.96 17.70 -22.06
C ASP A 489 -2.75 18.66 -22.99
N PHE A 490 -4.08 18.63 -22.92
CA PHE A 490 -4.95 19.48 -23.72
C PHE A 490 -5.07 20.91 -23.17
N PHE A 491 -5.12 21.05 -21.84
CA PHE A 491 -5.39 22.35 -21.19
C PHE A 491 -4.14 23.11 -20.73
N ILE A 492 -2.99 22.43 -20.57
CA ILE A 492 -1.76 23.08 -20.12
C ILE A 492 -0.82 23.28 -21.33
N PRO A 493 -0.45 24.53 -21.66
CA PRO A 493 0.47 24.81 -22.75
C PRO A 493 1.86 24.22 -22.47
N ASN A 494 2.62 23.96 -23.53
CA ASN A 494 3.99 23.43 -23.48
C ASN A 494 4.11 22.01 -22.91
N ILE A 495 3.04 21.21 -22.97
CA ILE A 495 3.07 19.76 -22.70
C ILE A 495 2.94 18.99 -24.02
N SER A 496 3.79 17.98 -24.21
CA SER A 496 3.80 17.18 -25.46
C SER A 496 2.66 16.16 -25.51
N GLN A 497 1.50 16.56 -26.04
CA GLN A 497 0.36 15.68 -26.30
C GLN A 497 0.75 14.44 -27.14
N ILE A 498 1.53 14.67 -28.20
CA ILE A 498 2.00 13.60 -29.10
C ILE A 498 2.93 12.63 -28.37
N GLY A 499 3.88 13.15 -27.59
CA GLY A 499 4.81 12.31 -26.83
C GLY A 499 4.08 11.40 -25.84
N HIS A 500 3.10 11.92 -25.11
CA HIS A 500 2.34 11.16 -24.14
C HIS A 500 1.42 10.13 -24.79
N THR A 501 0.68 10.52 -25.84
CA THR A 501 -0.25 9.62 -26.53
C THR A 501 0.50 8.49 -27.24
N ALA A 502 1.58 8.81 -27.95
CA ALA A 502 2.46 7.81 -28.55
C ALA A 502 3.04 6.86 -27.49
N GLY A 503 3.51 7.41 -26.37
CA GLY A 503 3.99 6.65 -25.23
C GLY A 503 2.97 5.60 -24.77
N VAL A 504 1.75 6.03 -24.40
CA VAL A 504 0.69 5.12 -23.93
C VAL A 504 0.37 4.04 -24.95
N VAL A 505 0.16 4.43 -26.21
CA VAL A 505 -0.24 3.48 -27.27
C VAL A 505 0.85 2.46 -27.53
N VAL A 506 2.09 2.90 -27.75
CA VAL A 506 3.22 2.01 -28.03
C VAL A 506 3.54 1.14 -26.82
N GLY A 507 3.54 1.71 -25.62
CA GLY A 507 3.73 0.95 -24.38
C GLY A 507 2.67 -0.13 -24.17
N PHE A 508 1.40 0.17 -24.48
CA PHE A 508 0.31 -0.81 -24.43
C PHE A 508 0.50 -1.93 -25.46
N LEU A 509 0.80 -1.59 -26.71
CA LEU A 509 1.03 -2.59 -27.77
C LEU A 509 2.25 -3.47 -27.47
N LEU A 510 3.38 -2.89 -27.05
CA LEU A 510 4.56 -3.63 -26.63
C LEU A 510 4.25 -4.51 -25.41
N GLY A 511 3.50 -3.99 -24.43
CA GLY A 511 3.05 -4.76 -23.28
C GLY A 511 2.14 -5.93 -23.64
N LEU A 512 1.39 -5.85 -24.76
CA LEU A 512 0.67 -6.99 -25.30
C LEU A 512 1.58 -7.96 -26.04
N VAL A 513 2.58 -7.53 -26.81
CA VAL A 513 3.36 -8.49 -27.61
C VAL A 513 4.45 -9.19 -26.79
N ILE A 514 5.07 -8.46 -25.85
CA ILE A 514 6.17 -8.97 -25.05
C ILE A 514 5.65 -10.03 -24.06
N ALA A 515 6.34 -11.18 -24.00
CA ALA A 515 6.03 -12.26 -23.07
C ALA A 515 6.18 -11.81 -21.60
N HIS A 516 5.34 -12.34 -20.71
CA HIS A 516 5.34 -12.05 -19.27
C HIS A 516 5.69 -13.34 -18.50
N PRO A 517 6.96 -13.79 -18.46
CA PRO A 517 7.34 -15.09 -17.87
C PRO A 517 6.83 -15.27 -16.43
N GLY A 518 6.67 -14.16 -15.71
CA GLY A 518 6.13 -14.13 -14.38
C GLY A 518 4.62 -14.30 -14.27
N LEU A 519 3.87 -13.68 -15.18
CA LEU A 519 2.41 -13.63 -15.10
C LEU A 519 1.75 -14.73 -15.93
N ASP A 520 2.42 -15.20 -16.99
CA ASP A 520 1.92 -16.20 -17.92
C ASP A 520 1.95 -17.63 -17.33
N ARG A 521 2.73 -17.85 -16.25
CA ARG A 521 2.66 -19.12 -15.52
C ARG A 521 1.30 -19.26 -14.82
N PRO A 522 0.56 -20.38 -15.00
CA PRO A 522 -0.63 -20.63 -14.21
C PRO A 522 -0.29 -20.60 -12.72
N VAL A 523 -1.24 -20.18 -11.88
CA VAL A 523 -1.14 -20.48 -10.44
C VAL A 523 -1.13 -22.00 -10.34
N PRO A 524 -0.09 -22.63 -9.77
CA PRO A 524 -0.05 -24.08 -9.67
C PRO A 524 -1.35 -24.58 -9.01
N PRO A 525 -1.93 -25.69 -9.48
CA PRO A 525 -3.02 -26.32 -8.75
C PRO A 525 -2.56 -26.60 -7.32
N LEU A 526 -3.45 -26.42 -6.35
CA LEU A 526 -3.16 -26.74 -4.95
C LEU A 526 -2.52 -28.14 -4.90
N PRO A 527 -1.46 -28.37 -4.10
CA PRO A 527 -1.09 -29.73 -3.77
C PRO A 527 -2.37 -30.40 -3.25
N ILE A 528 -2.79 -31.50 -3.90
CA ILE A 528 -3.84 -32.35 -3.34
C ILE A 528 -3.25 -32.83 -2.01
N ARG A 529 -3.64 -32.18 -0.92
CA ARG A 529 -3.22 -32.61 0.41
C ARG A 529 -3.85 -33.98 0.60
N ALA A 530 -3.00 -34.99 0.75
CA ALA A 530 -3.46 -36.29 1.18
C ALA A 530 -4.32 -36.09 2.43
N ALA A 531 -5.46 -36.76 2.50
CA ALA A 531 -6.25 -36.77 3.72
C ALA A 531 -5.31 -37.11 4.90
N PRO A 532 -5.42 -36.42 6.05
CA PRO A 532 -4.62 -36.80 7.21
C PRO A 532 -4.84 -38.29 7.46
N GLU A 533 -3.75 -39.06 7.57
CA GLU A 533 -3.85 -40.47 7.93
C GLU A 533 -4.69 -40.55 9.22
N PRO A 534 -5.70 -41.43 9.27
CA PRO A 534 -6.50 -41.58 10.48
C PRO A 534 -5.55 -41.88 11.62
N ILE A 535 -5.55 -41.00 12.62
CA ILE A 535 -4.79 -41.17 13.87
C ILE A 535 -5.12 -42.57 14.38
N GLU A 536 -4.16 -43.49 14.30
CA GLU A 536 -4.28 -44.78 14.94
C GLU A 536 -4.50 -44.49 16.42
N ARG A 537 -5.67 -44.89 16.92
CA ARG A 537 -5.94 -44.86 18.36
C ARG A 537 -4.91 -45.76 19.00
N ILE A 538 -3.93 -45.16 19.68
CA ILE A 538 -3.07 -45.88 20.60
C ILE A 538 -4.01 -46.48 21.66
N ALA A 539 -4.07 -47.81 21.68
CA ALA A 539 -4.93 -48.62 22.54
C ALA A 539 -4.48 -48.58 24.01
#